data_AF-A0A1Q7HPG5-F1
#
_entry.id   AF-A0A1Q7HPG5-F1
#
_cell.length_a   1.000
_cell.length_b   1.000
_cell.length_c   1.000
_cell.angle_alpha   90.00
_cell.angle_beta   90.00
_cell.angle_gamma   90.00
#
_symmetry.space_group_name_H-M   'P 1'
#
loop_
_entity.id
_entity.type
_entity.pdbx_description
1 polymer ?
#
loop_
_entity_poly.entity_id
_entity_poly.type
_entity_poly.pdbx_seq_one_letter_code
_entity_poly.pdbx_strand_id
1 'polypeptide(L)'
;MARGDVHQGSDLDLILIGDFSGSRRDRVDQVLEVAWALGVRRGVEPLVYTPEEFERAKRSPDFAALLAEAREVTPPQLSALRPS
;
A
#
# COMPACT_ATOMS: atom_id res chain seq x y z
N MET A 1 -18.77 5.98 -10.71
CA MET A 1 -18.48 7.11 -9.80
C MET A 1 -17.61 6.56 -8.67
N ALA A 2 -16.42 6.04 -8.97
CA ALA A 2 -15.12 6.68 -8.74
C ALA A 2 -15.11 8.21 -8.74
N ARG A 3 -15.18 8.80 -7.54
CA ARG A 3 -14.69 10.15 -7.17
C ARG A 3 -15.13 10.40 -5.72
N GLY A 4 -14.22 10.11 -4.79
CA GLY A 4 -14.42 10.38 -3.37
C GLY A 4 -13.15 10.97 -2.78
N ASP A 5 -12.05 10.19 -2.82
CA ASP A 5 -10.81 10.59 -2.14
C ASP A 5 -9.55 10.30 -2.98
N VAL A 6 -9.57 10.61 -4.28
CA VAL A 6 -8.30 10.69 -5.02
C VAL A 6 -7.60 11.97 -4.54
N HIS A 7 -6.70 11.82 -3.57
CA HIS A 7 -5.76 12.86 -3.22
C HIS A 7 -4.89 13.11 -4.46
N GLN A 8 -5.16 14.21 -5.17
CA GLN A 8 -4.50 14.60 -6.44
C GLN A 8 -2.96 14.79 -6.34
N GLY A 9 -2.33 14.38 -5.25
CA GLY A 9 -0.89 14.44 -5.04
C GLY A 9 -0.19 13.09 -4.92
N SER A 10 -0.91 11.95 -4.94
CA SER A 10 -0.27 10.63 -4.94
C SER A 10 0.05 10.15 -6.36
N ASP A 11 1.31 9.78 -6.57
CA ASP A 11 1.81 9.19 -7.81
C ASP A 11 1.87 7.65 -7.74
N LEU A 12 1.73 7.07 -6.53
CA LEU A 12 1.82 5.63 -6.28
C LEU A 12 0.94 5.18 -5.11
N ASP A 13 -0.05 4.33 -5.39
CA ASP A 13 -0.79 3.58 -4.37
C ASP A 13 -0.03 2.31 -3.99
N LEU A 14 0.22 2.10 -2.69
CA LEU A 14 1.01 0.98 -2.19
C LEU A 14 0.24 0.17 -1.15
N ILE A 15 -0.15 -1.07 -1.47
CA ILE A 15 -0.73 -1.98 -0.48
C ILE A 15 0.38 -2.82 0.17
N LEU A 16 0.48 -2.77 1.49
CA LEU A 16 1.42 -3.57 2.27
C LEU A 16 0.65 -4.54 3.18
N ILE A 17 0.97 -5.82 3.07
CA ILE A 17 0.35 -6.90 3.85
C ILE A 17 1.45 -7.60 4.65
N GLY A 18 1.30 -7.64 5.97
CA GLY A 18 2.33 -8.19 6.85
C GLY A 18 1.91 -8.22 8.31
N ASP A 19 2.77 -8.78 9.15
CA ASP A 19 2.55 -8.81 10.60
C ASP A 19 2.88 -7.42 11.20
N PHE A 20 1.90 -6.53 11.19
CA PHE A 20 2.02 -5.18 11.69
C PHE A 20 1.33 -5.01 13.04
N SER A 21 1.98 -4.28 13.94
CA SER A 21 1.43 -3.86 15.23
C SER A 21 1.03 -2.38 15.21
N GLY A 22 0.45 -1.87 16.29
CA GLY A 22 0.04 -0.46 16.39
C GLY A 22 -1.23 -0.12 15.61
N SER A 23 -1.61 1.16 15.62
CA SER A 23 -2.79 1.63 14.89
C SER A 23 -2.51 1.75 13.38
N ARG A 24 -3.58 1.82 12.57
CA ARG A 24 -3.46 2.02 11.12
C ARG A 24 -2.70 3.31 10.77
N ARG A 25 -2.90 4.38 11.55
CA ARG A 25 -2.18 5.65 11.36
C ARG A 25 -0.69 5.46 11.63
N ASP A 26 -0.32 4.84 12.75
CA ASP A 26 1.09 4.63 13.10
C ASP A 26 1.83 3.84 12.02
N ARG A 27 1.18 2.81 11.46
CA ARG A 27 1.73 2.00 10.37
C ARG A 27 1.93 2.82 9.09
N VAL A 28 0.97 3.66 8.73
CA VAL A 28 1.09 4.56 7.57
C VAL A 28 2.24 5.55 7.76
N ASP A 29 2.34 6.17 8.93
CA ASP A 29 3.40 7.13 9.25
C ASP A 29 4.78 6.46 9.14
N GLN A 30 4.95 5.26 9.72
CA GLN A 30 6.19 4.49 9.61
C GLN A 30 6.58 4.14 8.18
N VAL A 31 5.60 3.76 7.34
CA VAL A 31 5.87 3.45 5.93
C VAL A 31 6.30 4.69 5.16
N LEU A 32 5.66 5.83 5.40
CA LEU A 32 6.03 7.10 4.79
C LEU A 32 7.43 7.56 5.24
N GLU A 33 7.76 7.41 6.53
CA GLU A 33 9.11 7.70 7.04
C GLU A 33 10.18 6.87 6.32
N VAL A 34 9.96 5.56 6.13
CA VAL A 34 10.88 4.69 5.39
C VAL A 34 10.97 5.10 3.93
N ALA A 35 9.85 5.38 3.28
CA ALA A 35 9.81 5.82 1.88
C ALA A 35 10.63 7.11 1.68
N TRP A 36 10.45 8.09 2.57
CA TRP A 36 11.23 9.33 2.55
C TRP A 36 12.71 9.11 2.82
N ALA A 37 13.06 8.25 3.79
CA ALA A 37 14.45 7.88 4.07
C ALA A 37 15.14 7.21 2.86
N LEU A 38 14.38 6.47 2.04
CA LEU A 38 14.84 5.87 0.78
C LEU A 38 14.86 6.84 -0.41
N GLY A 39 14.51 8.11 -0.20
CA GLY A 39 14.50 9.13 -1.25
C GLY A 39 13.26 9.07 -2.17
N VAL A 40 12.24 8.30 -1.81
CA VAL A 40 10.94 8.31 -2.49
C VAL A 40 10.21 9.58 -2.08
N ARG A 41 10.35 10.64 -2.90
CA ARG A 41 9.84 11.99 -2.61
C ARG A 41 8.45 12.29 -3.18
N ARG A 42 7.91 11.39 -4.00
CA ARG A 42 6.60 11.56 -4.63
C ARG A 42 5.50 10.92 -3.79
N GLY A 43 4.26 11.37 -3.95
CA GLY A 43 3.15 11.03 -3.07
C GLY A 43 2.84 9.53 -3.09
N VAL A 44 3.38 8.82 -2.10
CA VAL A 44 3.03 7.43 -1.84
C VAL A 44 1.78 7.44 -0.96
N GLU A 45 0.78 6.66 -1.34
CA GLU A 45 -0.41 6.43 -0.53
C GLU A 45 -0.40 4.97 -0.02
N PRO A 46 0.12 4.74 1.19
CA PRO A 46 0.22 3.38 1.71
C PRO A 46 -1.10 2.92 2.35
N LEU A 47 -1.58 1.76 1.92
CA LEU A 47 -2.65 1.01 2.55
C LEU A 47 -2.05 -0.20 3.27
N VAL A 48 -1.89 -0.09 4.60
CA VAL A 48 -1.22 -1.09 5.42
C VAL A 48 -2.23 -2.00 6.13
N TYR A 49 -2.07 -3.31 5.98
CA TYR A 49 -2.99 -4.32 6.51
C TYR A 49 -2.25 -5.50 7.16
N THR A 50 -2.81 -6.05 8.22
CA THR A 50 -2.53 -7.46 8.58
C THR A 50 -3.20 -8.40 7.56
N PRO A 51 -2.80 -9.69 7.47
CA PRO A 51 -3.48 -10.65 6.60
C PRO A 51 -4.99 -10.71 6.86
N GLU A 52 -5.42 -10.71 8.12
CA GLU A 52 -6.84 -10.79 8.49
C GLU A 52 -7.58 -9.50 8.14
N GLU A 53 -6.95 -8.34 8.29
CA GLU A 53 -7.51 -7.05 7.88
C GLU A 53 -7.66 -6.98 6.36
N PHE A 54 -6.69 -7.49 5.61
CA PHE A 54 -6.73 -7.56 4.15
C PHE A 54 -7.87 -8.48 3.67
N GLU A 55 -8.03 -9.65 4.27
CA GLU A 55 -9.16 -10.55 3.99
C GLU A 55 -10.52 -9.89 4.25
N ARG A 56 -10.63 -9.04 5.27
CA ARG A 56 -11.83 -8.24 5.52
C ARG A 56 -11.99 -7.14 4.48
N ALA A 57 -10.92 -6.44 4.11
CA ALA A 57 -10.94 -5.34 3.16
C ALA A 57 -11.43 -5.79 1.77
N LYS A 58 -11.02 -6.97 1.31
CA LYS A 58 -11.48 -7.58 0.05
C LYS A 58 -13.00 -7.76 -0.08
N ARG A 59 -13.73 -7.74 1.04
CA ARG A 59 -15.21 -7.84 1.04
C ARG A 59 -15.88 -6.52 0.70
N SER A 60 -15.16 -5.41 0.74
CA SER A 60 -15.65 -4.11 0.28
C SER A 60 -15.62 -4.06 -1.25
N PRO A 61 -16.74 -3.72 -1.93
CA PRO A 61 -16.78 -3.59 -3.38
C PRO A 61 -15.74 -2.61 -3.94
N ASP A 62 -15.51 -1.49 -3.24
CA ASP A 62 -14.56 -0.46 -3.69
C ASP A 62 -13.11 -0.97 -3.61
N PHE A 63 -12.78 -1.67 -2.52
CA PHE A 63 -11.44 -2.24 -2.35
C PHE A 63 -11.21 -3.41 -3.31
N ALA A 64 -12.23 -4.22 -3.58
CA ALA A 64 -12.16 -5.29 -4.56
C ALA A 64 -11.91 -4.75 -5.98
N ALA A 65 -12.53 -3.63 -6.34
CA ALA A 65 -12.27 -2.96 -7.61
C ALA A 65 -10.83 -2.43 -7.70
N LEU A 66 -10.33 -1.78 -6.63
CA LEU A 66 -8.94 -1.33 -6.55
C LEU A 66 -7.96 -2.51 -6.68
N LEU A 67 -8.23 -3.62 -5.97
CA LEU A 67 -7.37 -4.81 -6.01
C LEU A 67 -7.34 -5.48 -7.39
N ALA A 68 -8.42 -5.40 -8.17
CA ALA A 68 -8.47 -5.94 -9.53
C ALA A 68 -7.49 -5.24 -10.50
N GLU A 69 -7.11 -4.00 -10.21
CA GLU A 69 -6.12 -3.23 -10.98
C GLU A 69 -4.70 -3.34 -10.40
N ALA A 70 -4.56 -3.89 -9.19
CA ALA A 70 -3.28 -3.99 -8.51
C ALA A 70 -2.39 -5.09 -9.11
N ARG A 71 -1.08 -4.83 -9.13
CA ARG A 71 -0.07 -5.84 -9.43
C ARG A 71 0.49 -6.40 -8.14
N GLU A 72 0.28 -7.69 -7.89
CA GLU A 72 0.90 -8.38 -6.77
C GLU A 72 2.42 -8.56 -7.01
N VAL A 73 3.20 -8.27 -5.97
CA VAL A 73 4.64 -8.53 -5.94
C VAL A 73 4.98 -9.19 -4.61
N THR A 74 5.48 -10.42 -4.68
CA THR A 74 5.94 -11.19 -3.52
C THR A 74 7.39 -10.85 -3.16
N PRO A 75 7.86 -11.12 -1.92
CA PRO A 75 9.25 -10.86 -1.54
C PRO A 75 10.33 -11.50 -2.46
N PRO A 76 10.14 -12.74 -2.99
CA PRO A 76 11.04 -13.28 -3.99
C PRO A 76 11.08 -12.46 -5.28
N GLN A 77 9.92 -11.97 -5.74
CA GLN A 77 9.82 -11.13 -6.94
C GLN A 77 10.42 -9.73 -6.72
N LEU A 78 10.30 -9.15 -5.51
CA LEU A 78 10.95 -7.89 -5.16
C LEU A 78 12.48 -7.99 -5.24
N SER A 79 13.04 -9.11 -4.82
CA SER A 79 14.49 -9.33 -4.83
C SER A 79 15.06 -9.40 -6.25
N ALA A 80 14.26 -9.90 -7.20
CA ALA A 80 14.61 -9.99 -8.62
C ALA A 80 14.49 -8.65 -9.38
N LEU A 81 13.90 -7.61 -8.77
CA LEU A 81 13.72 -6.27 -9.37
C LEU A 81 14.88 -5.31 -9.06
N ARG A 82 15.88 -5.71 -8.26
CA ARG A 82 17.06 -4.89 -8.01
C ARG A 82 17.95 -4.87 -9.27
N PRO A 83 18.27 -3.69 -9.83
CA PRO A 83 19.28 -3.61 -10.88
C PRO A 83 20.64 -4.06 -10.33
N SER A 84 21.43 -4.69 -11.20
CA SER A 84 22.81 -5.15 -10.95
C SER A 84 23.75 -4.01 -10.58
#